data_AF-A0A659QSI8-F1
#
_entry.id   AF-A0A659QSI8-F1
#
_cell.length_a   1.000
_cell.length_b   1.000
_cell.length_c   1.000
_cell.angle_alpha   90.00
_cell.angle_beta   90.00
_cell.angle_gamma   90.00
#
_symmetry.space_group_name_H-M   'P 1'
#
loop_
_entity.id
_entity.type
_entity.pdbx_description
1 polymer ?
#
loop_
_entity_poly.entity_id
_entity_poly.type
_entity_poly.pdbx_seq_one_letter_code
_entity_poly.pdbx_strand_id
1 'polypeptide(L)'
;DRAVIAPRDNLGRERTRSAVPRHQHPGRSFGARLPENITPEFVRDEVAAGRAIFPANINHPESEPMIIGRNFLVKVNANIGNSAVTSSLEEEVEKLVWATRWGADTVMDLSTGRYIHETREWILRNSPVPIGTVPIYQALEKVNGIAEDLTWEAFRAPLVAQAEEGDGAVTRRAGV
;
A
#
# COMPACT_ATOMS: atom_id res chain seq x y z
N ASP A 1 -12.87 -4.45 10.72
CA ASP A 1 -12.64 -5.64 11.57
C ASP A 1 -11.46 -6.43 11.00
N ARG A 2 -10.54 -6.94 11.84
CA ARG A 2 -9.38 -7.74 11.39
C ARG A 2 -9.77 -9.20 11.08
N ALA A 3 -10.93 -9.66 11.53
CA ALA A 3 -11.42 -11.02 11.28
C ALA A 3 -11.60 -11.36 9.79
N VAL A 4 -11.78 -10.35 8.91
CA VAL A 4 -12.03 -10.56 7.47
C VAL A 4 -10.78 -10.94 6.67
N ILE A 5 -9.56 -10.75 7.20
CA ILE A 5 -8.31 -10.98 6.46
C ILE A 5 -8.19 -12.42 5.96
N ALA A 6 -8.46 -13.40 6.84
CA ALA A 6 -8.38 -14.82 6.50
C ALA A 6 -9.44 -15.24 5.44
N PRO A 7 -10.74 -14.92 5.61
CA PRO A 7 -11.75 -15.10 4.55
C PRO A 7 -11.37 -14.46 3.20
N ARG A 8 -10.80 -13.24 3.19
CA ARG A 8 -10.44 -12.54 1.94
C ARG A 8 -9.26 -13.22 1.20
N ASP A 9 -8.21 -13.65 1.90
CA ASP A 9 -7.12 -14.38 1.24
C ASP A 9 -7.59 -15.74 0.68
N ASN A 10 -8.50 -16.43 1.40
CA ASN A 10 -9.12 -17.67 0.90
C ASN A 10 -9.96 -17.44 -0.37
N LEU A 11 -10.80 -16.40 -0.40
CA LEU A 11 -11.57 -16.04 -1.61
C LEU A 11 -10.66 -15.71 -2.80
N GLY A 12 -9.51 -15.06 -2.55
CA GLY A 12 -8.48 -14.84 -3.57
C GLY A 12 -7.87 -16.16 -4.10
N ARG A 13 -7.62 -17.12 -3.20
CA ARG A 13 -7.08 -18.45 -3.55
C ARG A 13 -8.05 -19.25 -4.40
N GLU A 14 -9.33 -19.22 -4.07
CA GLU A 14 -10.39 -19.88 -4.85
C GLU A 14 -10.45 -19.33 -6.28
N ARG A 15 -10.42 -18.00 -6.44
CA ARG A 15 -10.38 -17.36 -7.77
C ARG A 15 -9.16 -17.82 -8.58
N THR A 16 -7.96 -17.83 -7.99
CA THR A 16 -6.74 -18.31 -8.67
C THR A 16 -6.76 -19.80 -8.99
N ARG A 17 -7.41 -20.66 -8.18
CA ARG A 17 -7.63 -22.08 -8.53
C ARG A 17 -8.54 -22.27 -9.75
N SER A 18 -9.46 -21.32 -10.01
CA SER A 18 -10.47 -21.44 -11.08
C SER A 18 -10.04 -20.94 -12.48
N ALA A 19 -8.99 -20.13 -12.60
CA ALA A 19 -8.71 -19.40 -13.84
C ALA A 19 -7.39 -19.80 -14.52
N VAL A 20 -7.52 -20.20 -15.78
CA VAL A 20 -6.57 -20.12 -16.92
C VAL A 20 -5.16 -20.75 -16.81
N PRO A 21 -4.07 -20.14 -16.28
CA PRO A 21 -2.71 -20.57 -16.63
C PRO A 21 -2.25 -21.80 -15.84
N ARG A 22 -2.80 -22.96 -16.19
CA ARG A 22 -2.52 -24.30 -15.65
C ARG A 22 -1.09 -24.80 -15.88
N HIS A 23 -0.23 -23.99 -16.51
CA HIS A 23 1.19 -24.27 -16.68
C HIS A 23 2.03 -23.36 -15.77
N GLN A 24 1.80 -23.50 -14.45
CA GLN A 24 2.63 -22.85 -13.44
C GLN A 24 3.92 -23.67 -13.26
N HIS A 25 5.08 -23.01 -13.37
CA HIS A 25 6.36 -23.66 -13.06
C HIS A 25 6.33 -24.13 -11.58
N PRO A 26 6.79 -25.35 -11.24
CA PRO A 26 6.70 -25.90 -9.88
C PRO A 26 7.39 -25.01 -8.82
N GLY A 27 8.37 -24.21 -9.27
CA GLY A 27 8.99 -23.17 -8.47
C GLY A 27 9.78 -23.71 -7.30
N ARG A 28 10.03 -22.85 -6.31
CA ARG A 28 10.65 -23.23 -5.04
C ARG A 28 9.99 -22.39 -3.96
N SER A 29 9.38 -23.04 -2.95
CA SER A 29 8.78 -22.33 -1.82
C SER A 29 9.82 -21.61 -0.94
N PHE A 30 11.10 -22.01 -1.07
CA PHE A 30 12.23 -21.63 -0.23
C PHE A 30 12.00 -21.86 1.30
N GLY A 31 10.98 -22.66 1.68
CA GLY A 31 10.53 -22.80 3.08
C GLY A 31 9.25 -22.04 3.45
N ALA A 32 8.47 -21.52 2.48
CA ALA A 32 7.13 -21.01 2.75
C ALA A 32 6.18 -22.12 3.23
N ARG A 33 5.32 -21.80 4.21
CA ARG A 33 4.25 -22.65 4.73
C ARG A 33 2.95 -22.19 4.09
N LEU A 34 2.48 -22.93 3.08
CA LEU A 34 1.25 -22.61 2.34
C LEU A 34 0.16 -23.60 2.77
N PRO A 35 -0.60 -23.33 3.85
CA PRO A 35 -1.74 -24.17 4.20
C PRO A 35 -2.82 -24.06 3.12
N GLU A 36 -3.66 -25.08 3.00
CA GLU A 36 -4.73 -25.06 1.98
C GLU A 36 -5.69 -23.88 2.19
N ASN A 37 -6.09 -23.66 3.44
CA ASN A 37 -6.93 -22.57 3.90
C ASN A 37 -6.20 -21.77 4.98
N ILE A 38 -6.39 -20.46 4.98
CA ILE A 38 -5.88 -19.52 5.99
C ILE A 38 -6.92 -19.39 7.10
N THR A 39 -6.46 -19.48 8.36
CA THR A 39 -7.29 -19.22 9.55
C THR A 39 -6.89 -17.90 10.24
N PRO A 40 -7.77 -17.29 11.06
CA PRO A 40 -7.42 -16.12 11.85
C PRO A 40 -6.21 -16.34 12.79
N GLU A 41 -6.06 -17.54 13.33
CA GLU A 41 -4.93 -17.93 14.18
C GLU A 41 -3.63 -17.92 13.37
N PHE A 42 -3.63 -18.48 12.16
CA PHE A 42 -2.46 -18.45 11.28
C PHE A 42 -2.07 -17.02 10.90
N VAL A 43 -3.04 -16.15 10.60
CA VAL A 43 -2.81 -14.72 10.38
C VAL A 43 -2.16 -14.07 11.60
N ARG A 44 -2.72 -14.28 12.79
CA ARG A 44 -2.17 -13.73 14.05
C ARG A 44 -0.75 -14.22 14.29
N ASP A 45 -0.48 -15.50 14.11
CA ASP A 45 0.81 -16.11 14.43
C ASP A 45 1.92 -15.72 13.43
N GLU A 46 1.58 -15.48 12.15
CA GLU A 46 2.51 -14.91 11.17
C GLU A 46 2.83 -13.44 11.43
N VAL A 47 1.83 -12.64 11.85
CA VAL A 47 2.03 -11.23 12.23
C VAL A 47 2.82 -11.11 13.53
N ALA A 48 2.48 -11.89 14.57
CA ALA A 48 3.18 -11.89 15.85
C ALA A 48 4.65 -12.30 15.72
N ALA A 49 4.98 -13.13 14.72
CA ALA A 49 6.35 -13.52 14.41
C ALA A 49 7.05 -12.62 13.37
N GLY A 50 6.46 -11.48 13.00
CA GLY A 50 7.05 -10.50 12.08
C GLY A 50 7.22 -10.99 10.63
N ARG A 51 6.53 -12.06 10.22
CA ARG A 51 6.60 -12.63 8.86
C ARG A 51 5.51 -12.09 7.92
N ALA A 52 4.54 -11.38 8.46
CA ALA A 52 3.47 -10.74 7.73
C ALA A 52 3.04 -9.44 8.41
N ILE A 53 2.46 -8.52 7.62
CA ILE A 53 1.89 -7.25 8.07
C ILE A 53 0.53 -7.04 7.41
N PHE A 54 -0.32 -6.21 8.03
CA PHE A 54 -1.51 -5.67 7.39
C PHE A 54 -1.45 -4.13 7.50
N PRO A 55 -1.23 -3.39 6.40
CA PRO A 55 -1.25 -1.93 6.43
C PRO A 55 -2.70 -1.47 6.59
N ALA A 56 -3.07 -1.04 7.80
CA ALA A 56 -4.41 -0.60 8.15
C ALA A 56 -4.33 0.53 9.18
N ASN A 57 -4.09 1.75 8.68
CA ASN A 57 -4.14 2.96 9.49
C ASN A 57 -5.59 3.18 10.00
N ILE A 58 -5.73 3.61 11.25
CA ILE A 58 -7.03 3.87 11.88
C ILE A 58 -7.80 5.01 11.20
N ASN A 59 -7.12 5.91 10.50
CA ASN A 59 -7.70 7.07 9.80
C ASN A 59 -8.08 6.78 8.32
N HIS A 60 -7.91 5.54 7.86
CA HIS A 60 -8.34 5.06 6.54
C HIS A 60 -9.43 3.97 6.65
N PRO A 61 -10.63 4.29 7.21
CA PRO A 61 -11.72 3.34 7.38
C PRO A 61 -12.30 2.78 6.07
N GLU A 62 -12.03 3.44 4.94
CA GLU A 62 -12.40 3.02 3.58
C GLU A 62 -11.57 1.81 3.10
N SER A 63 -10.38 1.59 3.67
CA SER A 63 -9.49 0.49 3.28
C SER A 63 -10.06 -0.87 3.67
N GLU A 64 -10.16 -1.76 2.69
CA GLU A 64 -10.49 -3.17 2.91
C GLU A 64 -9.25 -3.93 3.44
N PRO A 65 -9.28 -4.52 4.65
CA PRO A 65 -8.08 -5.10 5.25
C PRO A 65 -7.52 -6.30 4.46
N MET A 66 -6.20 -6.27 4.24
CA MET A 66 -5.45 -7.34 3.59
C MET A 66 -4.11 -7.59 4.27
N ILE A 67 -3.46 -8.70 3.90
CA ILE A 67 -2.20 -9.14 4.50
C ILE A 67 -1.10 -9.30 3.45
N ILE A 68 0.07 -8.74 3.75
CA ILE A 68 1.29 -8.87 2.97
C ILE A 68 2.24 -9.76 3.77
N GLY A 69 2.59 -10.91 3.21
CA GLY A 69 3.50 -11.84 3.85
C GLY A 69 3.75 -13.07 3.00
N ARG A 70 4.87 -13.74 3.26
CA ARG A 70 5.39 -14.84 2.44
C ARG A 70 4.45 -16.04 2.29
N ASN A 71 3.61 -16.28 3.30
CA ASN A 71 2.74 -17.45 3.39
C ASN A 71 1.29 -17.19 2.91
N PHE A 72 1.07 -15.99 2.34
CA PHE A 72 -0.18 -15.52 1.78
C PHE A 72 -0.09 -15.42 0.26
N LEU A 73 -1.17 -15.03 -0.42
CA LEU A 73 -1.07 -14.71 -1.85
C LEU A 73 -0.07 -13.56 -2.08
N VAL A 74 0.69 -13.64 -3.17
CA VAL A 74 1.53 -12.53 -3.64
C VAL A 74 0.64 -11.31 -3.89
N LYS A 75 1.09 -10.15 -3.42
CA LYS A 75 0.39 -8.87 -3.56
C LYS A 75 1.10 -7.98 -4.57
N VAL A 76 0.36 -7.22 -5.36
CA VAL A 76 0.88 -6.31 -6.39
C VAL A 76 0.61 -4.87 -5.99
N ASN A 77 1.64 -4.02 -6.06
CA ASN A 77 1.51 -2.59 -5.85
C ASN A 77 1.48 -1.83 -7.18
N ALA A 78 0.58 -0.85 -7.33
CA ALA A 78 0.63 0.13 -8.41
C ALA A 78 1.13 1.49 -7.90
N ASN A 79 1.95 2.17 -8.68
CA ASN A 79 2.37 3.54 -8.39
C ASN A 79 1.52 4.52 -9.20
N ILE A 80 0.95 5.51 -8.53
CA ILE A 80 0.29 6.68 -9.13
C ILE A 80 0.96 7.95 -8.58
N GLY A 81 0.43 9.11 -8.91
CA GLY A 81 0.90 10.39 -8.40
C GLY A 81 1.07 11.43 -9.50
N ASN A 82 0.75 12.67 -9.14
CA ASN A 82 0.93 13.82 -10.03
C ASN A 82 2.42 14.16 -10.20
N SER A 83 2.72 15.01 -11.18
CA SER A 83 4.06 15.58 -11.31
C SER A 83 3.99 17.09 -11.53
N ALA A 84 5.12 17.77 -11.33
CA ALA A 84 5.24 19.20 -11.65
C ALA A 84 4.93 19.56 -13.11
N VAL A 85 4.84 18.56 -14.02
CA VAL A 85 4.64 18.73 -15.46
C VAL A 85 3.24 18.28 -15.92
N THR A 86 2.60 17.34 -15.22
CA THR A 86 1.36 16.66 -15.69
C THR A 86 0.46 16.14 -14.56
N SER A 87 -0.81 15.89 -14.95
CA SER A 87 -1.95 15.36 -14.20
C SER A 87 -2.74 16.29 -13.29
N SER A 88 -4.05 16.02 -13.26
CA SER A 88 -5.04 16.64 -12.38
C SER A 88 -5.47 15.68 -11.27
N LEU A 89 -6.24 16.21 -10.32
CA LEU A 89 -6.82 15.45 -9.22
C LEU A 89 -7.72 14.30 -9.72
N GLU A 90 -8.54 14.58 -10.73
CA GLU A 90 -9.47 13.63 -11.34
C GLU A 90 -8.74 12.48 -12.02
N GLU A 91 -7.64 12.76 -12.73
CA GLU A 91 -6.81 11.74 -13.37
C GLU A 91 -6.15 10.79 -12.36
N GLU A 92 -5.70 11.30 -11.20
CA GLU A 92 -5.13 10.44 -10.15
C GLU A 92 -6.17 9.51 -9.51
N VAL A 93 -7.39 10.01 -9.29
CA VAL A 93 -8.51 9.19 -8.82
C VAL A 93 -8.93 8.16 -9.89
N GLU A 94 -8.91 8.51 -11.18
CA GLU A 94 -9.14 7.55 -12.26
C GLU A 94 -8.05 6.46 -12.29
N LYS A 95 -6.77 6.82 -12.16
CA LYS A 95 -5.65 5.85 -12.09
C LYS A 95 -5.80 4.91 -10.90
N LEU A 96 -6.20 5.40 -9.74
CA LEU A 96 -6.51 4.59 -8.54
C LEU A 96 -7.60 3.55 -8.83
N VAL A 97 -8.75 4.00 -9.36
CA VAL A 97 -9.89 3.12 -9.71
C VAL A 97 -9.48 2.12 -10.78
N TRP A 98 -8.68 2.53 -11.76
CA TRP A 98 -8.20 1.66 -12.83
C TRP A 98 -7.23 0.59 -12.30
N ALA A 99 -6.22 0.98 -11.51
CA ALA A 99 -5.23 0.07 -10.94
C ALA A 99 -5.88 -0.99 -10.04
N THR A 100 -6.75 -0.57 -9.12
CA THR A 100 -7.47 -1.48 -8.21
C THR A 100 -8.41 -2.42 -8.97
N ARG A 101 -9.13 -1.93 -9.99
CA ARG A 101 -9.98 -2.74 -10.88
C ARG A 101 -9.20 -3.84 -11.61
N TRP A 102 -7.95 -3.59 -11.98
CA TRP A 102 -7.08 -4.56 -12.65
C TRP A 102 -6.23 -5.41 -11.68
N GLY A 103 -6.47 -5.31 -10.37
CA GLY A 103 -5.89 -6.21 -9.36
C GLY A 103 -4.64 -5.68 -8.66
N ALA A 104 -4.44 -4.38 -8.58
CA ALA A 104 -3.51 -3.81 -7.60
C ALA A 104 -4.06 -4.03 -6.18
N ASP A 105 -3.30 -4.74 -5.34
CA ASP A 105 -3.60 -4.94 -3.93
C ASP A 105 -3.26 -3.69 -3.10
N THR A 106 -2.22 -2.95 -3.45
CA THR A 106 -1.89 -1.67 -2.81
C THR A 106 -1.59 -0.60 -3.85
N VAL A 107 -1.72 0.66 -3.47
CA VAL A 107 -1.36 1.80 -4.31
C VAL A 107 -0.41 2.71 -3.56
N MET A 108 0.64 3.18 -4.22
CA MET A 108 1.48 4.26 -3.68
C MET A 108 1.19 5.57 -4.39
N ASP A 109 0.93 6.62 -3.60
CA ASP A 109 0.97 8.00 -4.07
C ASP A 109 2.42 8.49 -4.05
N LEU A 110 2.97 8.72 -5.25
CA LEU A 110 4.31 9.25 -5.48
C LEU A 110 4.26 10.69 -6.01
N SER A 111 3.17 11.43 -5.75
CA SER A 111 2.97 12.82 -6.18
C SER A 111 4.14 13.75 -5.85
N THR A 112 4.45 14.67 -6.77
CA THR A 112 5.56 15.64 -6.66
C THR A 112 5.14 17.01 -7.20
N GLY A 113 5.70 18.08 -6.64
CA GLY A 113 5.31 19.45 -6.94
C GLY A 113 4.10 19.94 -6.12
N ARG A 114 3.14 20.57 -6.81
CA ARG A 114 2.00 21.27 -6.18
C ARG A 114 0.85 20.32 -5.85
N TYR A 115 0.04 20.72 -4.87
CA TYR A 115 -1.22 20.07 -4.48
C TYR A 115 -1.10 18.60 -4.01
N ILE A 116 0.09 18.18 -3.54
CA ILE A 116 0.34 16.81 -3.05
C ILE A 116 -0.65 16.40 -1.94
N HIS A 117 -1.01 17.32 -1.04
CA HIS A 117 -1.93 17.01 0.07
C HIS A 117 -3.36 16.82 -0.43
N GLU A 118 -3.83 17.73 -1.29
CA GLU A 118 -5.17 17.71 -1.87
C GLU A 118 -5.38 16.49 -2.78
N THR A 119 -4.40 16.18 -3.64
CA THR A 119 -4.39 14.96 -4.46
C THR A 119 -4.45 13.71 -3.57
N ARG A 120 -3.64 13.63 -2.51
CA ARG A 120 -3.60 12.45 -1.63
C ARG A 120 -4.87 12.26 -0.81
N GLU A 121 -5.49 13.32 -0.30
CA GLU A 121 -6.75 13.22 0.44
C GLU A 121 -7.86 12.62 -0.45
N TRP A 122 -7.96 13.08 -1.70
CA TRP A 122 -8.92 12.51 -2.66
C TRP A 122 -8.60 11.05 -3.03
N ILE A 123 -7.32 10.67 -3.16
CA ILE A 123 -6.91 9.27 -3.33
C ILE A 123 -7.34 8.43 -2.13
N LEU A 124 -7.00 8.85 -0.90
CA LEU A 124 -7.30 8.12 0.34
C LEU A 124 -8.81 7.87 0.51
N ARG A 125 -9.62 8.93 0.40
CA ARG A 125 -11.09 8.85 0.59
C ARG A 125 -11.83 8.05 -0.48
N ASN A 126 -11.17 7.77 -1.62
CA ASN A 126 -11.72 6.93 -2.70
C ASN A 126 -10.99 5.58 -2.84
N SER A 127 -10.02 5.27 -1.97
CA SER A 127 -9.24 4.03 -2.06
C SER A 127 -9.82 2.91 -1.19
N PRO A 128 -10.29 1.79 -1.79
CA PRO A 128 -10.62 0.57 -1.06
C PRO A 128 -9.37 -0.24 -0.67
N VAL A 129 -8.18 0.16 -1.12
CA VAL A 129 -6.91 -0.53 -0.86
C VAL A 129 -5.98 0.33 0.02
N PRO A 130 -5.04 -0.28 0.76
CA PRO A 130 -4.04 0.47 1.50
C PRO A 130 -3.24 1.39 0.58
N ILE A 131 -3.17 2.67 0.96
CA ILE A 131 -2.28 3.65 0.36
C ILE A 131 -0.90 3.59 1.05
N GLY A 132 0.16 3.83 0.29
CA GLY A 132 1.51 4.06 0.78
C GLY A 132 2.09 5.38 0.24
N THR A 133 3.01 6.00 0.99
CA THR A 133 3.69 7.24 0.55
C THR A 133 5.21 7.21 0.73
N VAL A 134 5.87 8.25 0.21
CA VAL A 134 7.30 8.54 0.38
C VAL A 134 7.43 9.95 1.01
N PRO A 135 7.35 10.11 2.35
CA PRO A 135 7.22 11.43 3.00
C PRO A 135 8.32 12.43 2.65
N ILE A 136 9.51 11.94 2.28
CA ILE A 136 10.66 12.77 1.91
C ILE A 136 10.40 13.60 0.63
N TYR A 137 9.48 13.18 -0.27
CA TYR A 137 9.12 13.98 -1.44
C TYR A 137 8.37 15.25 -1.03
N GLN A 138 7.35 15.14 -0.18
CA GLN A 138 6.65 16.30 0.37
C GLN A 138 7.53 17.13 1.31
N ALA A 139 8.52 16.53 1.98
CA ALA A 139 9.52 17.27 2.76
C ALA A 139 10.46 18.10 1.84
N LEU A 140 10.87 17.54 0.70
CA LEU A 140 11.75 18.20 -0.27
C LEU A 140 11.07 19.39 -0.95
N GLU A 141 9.78 19.30 -1.27
CA GLU A 141 8.98 20.43 -1.76
C GLU A 141 8.93 21.59 -0.75
N LYS A 142 8.81 21.29 0.57
CA LYS A 142 8.81 22.31 1.63
C LYS A 142 10.13 23.08 1.76
N VAL A 143 11.23 22.54 1.23
CA VAL A 143 12.55 23.19 1.17
C VAL A 143 12.92 23.58 -0.27
N ASN A 144 11.92 23.81 -1.13
CA ASN A 144 12.09 24.28 -2.51
C ASN A 144 12.99 23.39 -3.39
N GLY A 145 13.08 22.10 -3.11
CA GLY A 145 13.93 21.17 -3.85
C GLY A 145 15.39 21.10 -3.39
N ILE A 146 15.79 21.89 -2.38
CA ILE A 146 17.18 21.93 -1.87
C ILE A 146 17.34 20.80 -0.84
N ALA A 147 18.10 19.76 -1.21
CA ALA A 147 18.25 18.57 -0.36
C ALA A 147 19.09 18.85 0.91
N GLU A 148 19.99 19.82 0.85
CA GLU A 148 20.85 20.27 1.95
C GLU A 148 20.06 20.96 3.07
N ASP A 149 18.90 21.55 2.75
CA ASP A 149 18.02 22.23 3.70
C ASP A 149 17.07 21.25 4.44
N LEU A 150 17.11 19.95 4.12
CA LEU A 150 16.30 18.93 4.78
C LEU A 150 16.73 18.70 6.23
N THR A 151 15.82 19.04 7.14
CA THR A 151 15.96 18.82 8.59
C THR A 151 15.01 17.73 9.09
N TRP A 152 15.21 17.25 10.33
CA TRP A 152 14.25 16.38 10.99
C TRP A 152 12.87 17.04 11.10
N GLU A 153 12.84 18.34 11.39
CA GLU A 153 11.64 19.17 11.50
C GLU A 153 10.88 19.22 10.15
N ALA A 154 11.61 19.42 9.04
CA ALA A 154 11.05 19.41 7.69
C ALA A 154 10.46 18.04 7.31
N PHE A 155 11.05 16.93 7.77
CA PHE A 155 10.56 15.56 7.53
C PHE A 155 9.43 15.13 8.49
N ARG A 156 9.48 15.54 9.76
CA ARG A 156 8.51 15.18 10.79
C ARG A 156 7.11 15.68 10.46
N ALA A 157 6.99 16.90 9.92
CA ALA A 157 5.70 17.50 9.64
C ALA A 157 4.90 16.73 8.56
N PRO A 158 5.46 16.42 7.36
CA PRO A 158 4.82 15.51 6.40
C PRO A 158 4.51 14.12 6.97
N LEU A 159 5.43 13.51 7.72
CA LEU A 159 5.24 12.17 8.29
C LEU A 159 4.03 12.10 9.23
N VAL A 160 3.86 13.09 10.12
CA VAL A 160 2.72 13.15 11.04
C VAL A 160 1.43 13.42 10.28
N ALA A 161 1.43 14.40 9.36
CA ALA A 161 0.25 14.72 8.55
C ALA A 161 -0.24 13.51 7.74
N GLN A 162 0.66 12.78 7.08
CA GLN A 162 0.30 11.58 6.31
C GLN A 162 -0.31 10.47 7.19
N ALA A 163 0.19 10.29 8.42
CA ALA A 163 -0.39 9.35 9.37
C ALA A 163 -1.77 9.79 9.88
N GLU A 164 -2.00 11.10 10.04
CA GLU A 164 -3.30 11.69 10.40
C GLU A 164 -4.32 11.60 9.24
N GLU A 165 -3.89 11.83 8.00
CA GLU A 165 -4.67 11.68 6.78
C GLU A 165 -5.12 10.23 6.53
N GLY A 166 -4.29 9.24 6.89
CA GLY A 166 -4.63 7.81 6.76
C GLY A 166 -3.64 6.93 6.01
N ASP A 167 -2.44 7.42 5.68
CA ASP A 167 -1.43 6.62 4.99
C ASP A 167 -1.16 5.29 5.71
N GLY A 168 -1.28 4.19 4.97
CA GLY A 168 -1.18 2.82 5.48
C GLY A 168 0.26 2.28 5.50
N ALA A 169 1.18 2.86 4.72
CA ALA A 169 2.56 2.38 4.63
C ALA A 169 3.57 3.48 4.21
N VAL A 170 4.49 3.80 5.11
CA VAL A 170 5.56 4.79 4.86
C VAL A 170 6.83 4.15 4.32
N THR A 171 7.29 4.59 3.16
CA THR A 171 8.62 4.25 2.62
C THR A 171 9.68 5.26 3.09
N ARG A 172 10.62 4.80 3.94
CA ARG A 172 11.74 5.61 4.45
C ARG A 172 13.09 4.96 4.13
N ARG A 173 13.98 5.71 3.48
CA ARG A 173 15.38 5.33 3.21
C ARG A 173 16.25 5.60 4.45
N ALA A 174 16.13 4.76 5.48
CA ALA A 174 16.86 4.88 6.75
C ALA A 174 18.13 4.02 6.85
N GLY A 175 18.49 3.30 5.77
CA GLY A 175 19.71 2.48 5.66
C GLY A 175 20.70 3.00 4.61
N VAL A 176 20.55 4.28 4.23
CA VAL A 176 21.53 5.09 3.49
C VAL A 176 22.19 6.00 4.50
#